data_AF-A0A847LEZ7-F1
#
_entry.id   AF-A0A847LEZ7-F1
#
_cell.length_a   1.000
_cell.length_b   1.000
_cell.length_c   1.000
_cell.angle_alpha   90.00
_cell.angle_beta   90.00
_cell.angle_gamma   90.00
#
_symmetry.space_group_name_H-M   'P 1'
#
loop_
_entity.id
_entity.type
_entity.pdbx_description
1 polymer ?
#
loop_
_entity_poly.entity_id
_entity_poly.type
_entity_poly.pdbx_seq_one_letter_code
_entity_poly.pdbx_strand_id
1 'polypeptide(L)'
;MRFLGTAGLLVFLGTVLLLLRGWVRPAVAEGPAGDRPTARRLISPAFRPPAAGGKVRLALFDADSTLRVAPSGSPSANTPDDVAVLPLVAPVLARLASEGYLIAIQSNQAGIEHGYITLEIAEKAFQNTLAQLAAQGGVVHYYDFAEKKDGDRKPGTGMGERLATLVQERLGREIDWEGSFMVGDSAWKAGVDQEPDGTPGDDIGNNDRQFAENLRKKFGGVAFHHPRDFFGWAKFGVKNFKTWQDLQEAGRKHPELRTTP
;
A
#
# COMPACT_ATOMS: atom_id res chain seq x y z
N MET A 1 24.93 -14.18 81.88
CA MET A 1 24.66 -12.90 82.59
C MET A 1 24.10 -11.92 81.57
N ARG A 2 22.94 -11.31 81.90
CA ARG A 2 22.20 -10.27 81.14
C ARG A 2 23.12 -9.06 80.80
N PHE A 3 22.91 -8.22 79.79
CA PHE A 3 21.80 -7.26 79.57
C PHE A 3 21.97 -6.56 78.20
N LEU A 4 20.84 -6.19 77.57
CA LEU A 4 20.48 -4.98 76.79
C LEU A 4 21.59 -4.21 76.03
N GLY A 5 21.48 -3.79 74.76
CA GLY A 5 20.33 -3.39 73.94
C GLY A 5 20.43 -1.89 73.63
N THR A 6 20.41 -1.48 72.35
CA THR A 6 19.81 -0.21 71.87
C THR A 6 19.79 -0.15 70.35
N ALA A 7 18.67 0.35 69.83
CA ALA A 7 18.31 0.53 68.43
C ALA A 7 19.03 1.71 67.76
N GLY A 8 19.22 1.60 66.44
CA GLY A 8 19.63 2.69 65.55
C GLY A 8 18.90 2.55 64.23
N LEU A 9 17.85 3.37 64.07
CA LEU A 9 17.05 3.59 62.87
C LEU A 9 17.92 4.26 61.79
N LEU A 10 18.02 3.68 60.58
CA LEU A 10 18.57 4.39 59.42
C LEU A 10 17.59 4.33 58.24
N VAL A 11 17.26 5.51 57.76
CA VAL A 11 16.21 5.84 56.80
C VAL A 11 16.69 5.62 55.37
N PHE A 12 15.77 5.17 54.53
CA PHE A 12 15.85 5.00 53.08
C PHE A 12 16.27 6.28 52.33
N LEU A 13 17.19 6.14 51.38
CA LEU A 13 17.26 6.95 50.16
C LEU A 13 17.84 6.09 49.04
N GLY A 14 16.97 5.32 48.39
CA GLY A 14 17.28 4.61 47.15
C GLY A 14 17.17 5.58 45.98
N THR A 15 18.30 6.05 45.48
CA THR A 15 18.36 6.83 44.25
C THR A 15 18.08 5.91 43.06
N VAL A 16 16.88 6.02 42.47
CA VAL A 16 16.56 5.38 41.19
C VAL A 16 17.23 6.19 40.08
N LEU A 17 18.35 5.70 39.58
CA LEU A 17 19.02 6.26 38.41
C LEU A 17 18.27 5.79 37.15
N LEU A 18 17.40 6.64 36.60
CA LEU A 18 16.77 6.42 35.30
C LEU A 18 17.85 6.56 34.20
N LEU A 19 18.34 5.42 33.69
CA LEU A 19 19.13 5.41 32.47
C LEU A 19 18.20 5.64 31.26
N LEU A 20 18.17 6.88 30.78
CA LEU A 20 17.64 7.23 29.46
C LEU A 20 18.53 6.57 28.39
N ARG A 21 18.20 5.33 28.02
CA ARG A 21 18.74 4.71 26.80
C ARG A 21 18.04 5.38 25.62
N GLY A 22 18.79 6.24 24.93
CA GLY A 22 18.40 6.76 23.61
C GLY A 22 18.01 5.58 22.72
N TRP A 23 16.77 5.64 22.22
CA TRP A 23 16.24 4.62 21.32
C TRP A 23 16.90 4.82 19.96
N VAL A 24 17.94 4.04 19.69
CA VAL A 24 18.52 3.93 18.35
C VAL A 24 17.49 3.19 17.51
N ARG A 25 16.92 3.88 16.51
CA ARG A 25 16.08 3.26 15.48
C ARG A 25 16.84 2.05 14.92
N PRO A 26 16.27 0.84 14.89
CA PRO A 26 16.90 -0.24 14.16
C PRO A 26 16.99 0.20 12.70
N ALA A 27 18.18 0.06 12.10
CA ALA A 27 18.34 0.24 10.67
C ALA A 27 17.36 -0.72 9.98
N VAL A 28 16.46 -0.17 9.17
CA VAL A 28 15.59 -0.93 8.28
C VAL A 28 16.52 -1.83 7.45
N ALA A 29 16.37 -3.14 7.60
CA ALA A 29 17.11 -4.07 6.76
C ALA A 29 16.64 -3.84 5.32
N GLU A 30 17.48 -3.25 4.49
CA GLU A 30 17.22 -3.17 3.06
C GLU A 30 17.12 -4.61 2.54
N GLY A 31 15.92 -5.02 2.11
CA GLY A 31 15.79 -6.16 1.21
C GLY A 31 16.69 -5.92 0.00
N PRO A 32 17.21 -6.96 -0.67
CA PRO A 32 18.17 -6.78 -1.76
C PRO A 32 17.58 -5.81 -2.79
N ALA A 33 18.23 -4.66 -2.95
CA ALA A 33 17.73 -3.54 -3.74
C ALA A 33 17.42 -3.89 -5.21
N GLY A 34 17.81 -5.07 -5.68
CA GLY A 34 17.55 -5.59 -7.03
C GLY A 34 16.15 -6.17 -7.28
N ASP A 35 15.30 -6.33 -6.25
CA ASP A 35 14.03 -7.06 -6.40
C ASP A 35 12.79 -6.19 -6.68
N ARG A 36 12.93 -4.86 -6.56
CA ARG A 36 11.84 -3.88 -6.78
C ARG A 36 12.10 -3.01 -8.01
N PRO A 37 11.07 -2.43 -8.65
CA PRO A 37 11.26 -1.51 -9.77
C PRO A 37 12.02 -0.27 -9.32
N THR A 38 13.14 0.02 -9.99
CA THR A 38 14.04 1.14 -9.68
C THR A 38 13.55 2.49 -10.22
N ALA A 39 12.59 2.46 -11.14
CA ALA A 39 11.98 3.64 -11.74
C ALA A 39 10.55 3.34 -12.19
N ARG A 40 9.76 4.41 -12.33
CA ARG A 40 8.40 4.35 -12.88
C ARG A 40 8.40 3.72 -14.27
N ARG A 41 7.34 2.96 -14.56
CA ARG A 41 7.09 2.29 -15.86
C ARG A 41 8.16 1.28 -16.26
N LEU A 42 8.95 0.77 -15.31
CA LEU A 42 9.89 -0.32 -15.51
C LEU A 42 9.40 -1.58 -14.78
N ILE A 43 9.34 -2.71 -15.48
CA ILE A 43 9.07 -4.01 -14.84
C ILE A 43 10.36 -4.44 -14.12
N SER A 44 10.23 -4.76 -12.83
CA SER A 44 11.31 -5.27 -12.00
C SER A 44 11.95 -6.51 -12.65
N PRO A 45 13.30 -6.57 -12.73
CA PRO A 45 14.00 -7.75 -13.23
C PRO A 45 13.80 -8.99 -12.34
N ALA A 46 13.25 -8.85 -11.13
CA ALA A 46 12.89 -9.98 -10.28
C ALA A 46 11.57 -10.65 -10.67
N PHE A 47 10.71 -10.01 -11.48
CA PHE A 47 9.52 -10.68 -11.98
C PHE A 47 9.91 -11.89 -12.84
N ARG A 48 9.29 -13.04 -12.58
CA ARG A 48 9.48 -14.26 -13.36
C ARG A 48 8.20 -14.51 -14.15
N PRO A 49 8.18 -14.23 -15.47
CA PRO A 49 7.00 -14.52 -16.27
C PRO A 49 6.73 -16.03 -16.29
N PRO A 50 5.49 -16.43 -16.57
CA PRO A 50 5.16 -17.84 -16.75
C PRO A 50 5.97 -18.45 -17.91
N ALA A 51 6.04 -19.79 -17.92
CA ALA A 51 6.65 -20.56 -18.99
C ALA A 51 6.14 -20.14 -20.38
N ALA A 52 6.89 -20.47 -21.43
CA ALA A 52 6.53 -20.11 -22.80
C ALA A 52 5.09 -20.56 -23.14
N GLY A 53 4.30 -19.65 -23.72
CA GLY A 53 2.87 -19.86 -24.00
C GLY A 53 1.93 -19.54 -22.83
N GLY A 54 2.43 -19.35 -21.61
CA GLY A 54 1.64 -18.86 -20.48
C GLY A 54 1.29 -17.38 -20.60
N LYS A 55 0.25 -16.94 -19.90
CA LYS A 55 -0.19 -15.54 -19.83
C LYS A 55 0.11 -14.95 -18.46
N VAL A 56 0.48 -13.67 -18.42
CA VAL A 56 0.79 -12.96 -17.18
C VAL A 56 -0.51 -12.54 -16.50
N ARG A 57 -0.69 -12.91 -15.24
CA ARG A 57 -1.78 -12.40 -14.39
C ARG A 57 -1.33 -11.14 -13.68
N LEU A 58 -2.17 -10.12 -13.68
CA LEU A 58 -1.93 -8.85 -13.00
C LEU A 58 -2.67 -8.79 -11.68
N ALA A 59 -1.97 -8.34 -10.64
CA ALA A 59 -2.59 -7.86 -9.42
C ALA A 59 -2.34 -6.35 -9.36
N LEU A 60 -3.36 -5.59 -9.74
CA LEU A 60 -3.33 -4.13 -9.82
C LEU A 60 -3.76 -3.54 -8.47
N PHE A 61 -3.04 -2.53 -7.99
CA PHE A 61 -3.35 -1.86 -6.74
C PHE A 61 -3.36 -0.35 -6.93
N ASP A 62 -4.33 0.35 -6.33
CA ASP A 62 -4.16 1.78 -6.06
C ASP A 62 -3.10 2.01 -4.96
N ALA A 63 -2.63 3.24 -4.79
CA ALA A 63 -1.65 3.60 -3.77
C ALA A 63 -2.30 4.15 -2.49
N ASP A 64 -2.95 5.31 -2.60
CA ASP A 64 -3.36 6.11 -1.45
C ASP A 64 -4.69 5.56 -0.87
N SER A 65 -4.77 5.35 0.44
CA SER A 65 -5.85 4.62 1.13
C SER A 65 -6.00 3.13 0.75
N THR A 66 -5.12 2.60 -0.12
CA THR A 66 -5.10 1.19 -0.52
C THR A 66 -3.85 0.47 -0.03
N LEU A 67 -2.66 1.01 -0.32
CA LEU A 67 -1.37 0.47 0.13
C LEU A 67 -0.72 1.34 1.19
N ARG A 68 -1.03 2.64 1.20
CA ARG A 68 -0.43 3.63 2.11
C ARG A 68 -1.43 4.71 2.49
N VAL A 69 -1.12 5.44 3.56
CA VAL A 69 -1.69 6.75 3.89
C VAL A 69 -0.57 7.77 4.09
N ALA A 70 -0.93 9.05 4.07
CA ALA A 70 0.00 10.15 4.34
C ALA A 70 -0.04 10.55 5.83
N PRO A 71 1.07 10.39 6.59
CA PRO A 71 1.17 10.84 7.99
C PRO A 71 0.81 12.32 8.22
N SER A 72 0.95 13.18 7.21
CA SER A 72 0.55 14.58 7.26
C SER A 72 -0.97 14.79 7.42
N GLY A 73 -1.77 13.74 7.17
CA GLY A 73 -3.23 13.83 7.09
C GLY A 73 -3.74 14.32 5.74
N SER A 74 -2.84 14.54 4.76
CA SER A 74 -3.22 14.84 3.39
C SER A 74 -3.92 13.63 2.73
N PRO A 75 -4.78 13.83 1.72
CA PRO A 75 -5.40 12.71 0.99
C PRO A 75 -4.39 11.81 0.25
N SER A 76 -3.20 12.32 -0.06
CA SER A 76 -2.10 11.63 -0.72
C SER A 76 -0.77 12.13 -0.17
N ALA A 77 0.31 11.36 -0.39
CA ALA A 77 1.65 11.75 0.04
C ALA A 77 2.11 13.05 -0.64
N ASN A 78 2.38 14.11 0.15
CA ASN A 78 2.80 15.41 -0.37
C ASN A 78 4.32 15.68 -0.25
N THR A 79 5.05 14.80 0.43
CA THR A 79 6.52 14.82 0.49
C THR A 79 7.08 13.40 0.36
N PRO A 80 8.38 13.22 0.06
CA PRO A 80 9.00 11.89 -0.04
C PRO A 80 8.76 10.98 1.18
N ASP A 81 8.77 11.56 2.39
CA ASP A 81 8.66 10.84 3.65
C ASP A 81 7.21 10.80 4.20
N ASP A 82 6.26 11.39 3.48
CA ASP A 82 4.85 11.43 3.86
C ASP A 82 4.13 10.13 3.44
N VAL A 83 4.70 9.00 3.86
CA VAL A 83 4.27 7.66 3.49
C VAL A 83 4.27 6.77 4.72
N ALA A 84 3.12 6.14 4.99
CA ALA A 84 3.02 5.01 5.88
C ALA A 84 2.26 3.88 5.20
N VAL A 85 2.93 2.75 5.01
CA VAL A 85 2.32 1.53 4.44
C VAL A 85 1.27 0.97 5.39
N LEU A 86 0.11 0.61 4.84
CA LEU A 86 -1.04 0.10 5.58
C LEU A 86 -0.80 -1.35 6.08
N PRO A 87 -1.43 -1.73 7.21
CA PRO A 87 -1.21 -3.04 7.83
C PRO A 87 -1.75 -4.18 6.96
N LEU A 88 -1.15 -5.36 7.12
CA LEU A 88 -1.51 -6.62 6.43
C LEU A 88 -1.28 -6.62 4.91
N VAL A 89 -0.81 -5.51 4.32
CA VAL A 89 -0.56 -5.39 2.87
C VAL A 89 0.63 -6.25 2.43
N ALA A 90 1.79 -6.07 3.06
CA ALA A 90 3.03 -6.70 2.61
C ALA A 90 2.97 -8.24 2.54
N PRO A 91 2.43 -8.97 3.54
CA PRO A 91 2.27 -10.43 3.45
C PRO A 91 1.36 -10.87 2.30
N VAL A 92 0.31 -10.10 1.98
CA VAL A 92 -0.59 -10.41 0.86
C VAL A 92 0.12 -10.20 -0.48
N LEU A 93 0.87 -9.12 -0.64
CA LEU A 93 1.66 -8.89 -1.86
C LEU A 93 2.72 -9.98 -2.07
N ALA A 94 3.39 -10.41 -1.00
CA ALA A 94 4.36 -11.49 -1.04
C ALA A 94 3.72 -12.82 -1.49
N ARG A 95 2.54 -13.14 -0.93
CA ARG A 95 1.76 -14.33 -1.32
C ARG A 95 1.40 -14.28 -2.81
N LEU A 96 0.83 -13.18 -3.29
CA LEU A 96 0.44 -13.04 -4.69
C LEU A 96 1.63 -13.15 -5.64
N ALA A 97 2.79 -12.57 -5.27
CA ALA A 97 4.01 -12.73 -6.04
C ALA A 97 4.45 -14.21 -6.10
N SER A 98 4.35 -14.96 -4.99
CA SER A 98 4.64 -16.40 -4.97
C SER A 98 3.66 -17.23 -5.81
N GLU A 99 2.44 -16.75 -6.00
CA GLU A 99 1.44 -17.31 -6.90
C GLU A 99 1.67 -16.92 -8.38
N GLY A 100 2.70 -16.12 -8.67
CA GLY A 100 3.10 -15.74 -10.03
C GLY A 100 2.38 -14.50 -10.58
N TYR A 101 1.73 -13.70 -9.74
CA TYR A 101 1.16 -12.42 -10.17
C TYR A 101 2.23 -11.35 -10.40
N LEU A 102 2.07 -10.59 -11.50
CA LEU A 102 2.76 -9.31 -11.64
C LEU A 102 2.03 -8.27 -10.79
N ILE A 103 2.55 -8.04 -9.59
CA ILE A 103 2.11 -6.97 -8.69
C ILE A 103 2.45 -5.58 -9.27
N ALA A 104 1.42 -4.77 -9.54
CA ALA A 104 1.57 -3.46 -10.16
C ALA A 104 0.75 -2.39 -9.41
N ILE A 105 1.36 -1.24 -9.16
CA ILE A 105 0.66 -0.08 -8.58
C ILE A 105 0.23 0.88 -9.70
N GLN A 106 -1.00 1.34 -9.68
CA GLN A 106 -1.56 2.31 -10.62
C GLN A 106 -2.38 3.35 -9.87
N SER A 107 -1.90 4.61 -9.86
CA SER A 107 -2.47 5.66 -9.01
C SER A 107 -2.80 6.95 -9.78
N ASN A 108 -3.73 7.75 -9.27
CA ASN A 108 -4.01 9.09 -9.76
C ASN A 108 -3.29 10.13 -8.89
N GLN A 109 -2.33 10.87 -9.45
CA GLN A 109 -1.51 11.86 -8.71
C GLN A 109 -1.80 13.29 -9.19
N ALA A 110 -3.06 13.72 -8.97
CA ALA A 110 -3.57 15.03 -9.41
C ALA A 110 -2.82 16.23 -8.81
N GLY A 111 -2.13 16.04 -7.68
CA GLY A 111 -1.32 17.06 -7.05
C GLY A 111 -0.21 17.61 -7.95
N ILE A 112 0.23 16.83 -8.96
CA ILE A 112 1.21 17.27 -9.95
C ILE A 112 0.60 18.31 -10.90
N GLU A 113 -0.55 18.01 -11.51
CA GLU A 113 -1.27 18.96 -12.39
C GLU A 113 -1.71 20.22 -11.64
N HIS A 114 -2.07 20.10 -10.36
CA HIS A 114 -2.45 21.24 -9.52
C HIS A 114 -1.27 22.01 -8.92
N GLY A 115 -0.02 21.55 -9.12
CA GLY A 115 1.18 22.20 -8.60
C GLY A 115 1.41 22.07 -7.09
N TYR A 116 0.70 21.16 -6.42
CA TYR A 116 0.91 20.85 -4.99
C TYR A 116 2.19 20.05 -4.75
N ILE A 117 2.56 19.19 -5.69
CA ILE A 117 3.80 18.41 -5.67
C ILE A 117 4.45 18.38 -7.05
N THR A 118 5.76 18.09 -7.10
CA THR A 118 6.47 17.84 -8.35
C THR A 118 6.44 16.36 -8.71
N LEU A 119 6.74 16.04 -9.97
CA LEU A 119 6.96 14.67 -10.42
C LEU A 119 8.04 13.96 -9.58
N GLU A 120 9.12 14.67 -9.24
CA GLU A 120 10.21 14.14 -8.42
C GLU A 120 9.75 13.77 -7.00
N ILE A 121 8.90 14.60 -6.38
CA ILE A 121 8.33 14.31 -5.07
C ILE A 121 7.46 13.05 -5.12
N ALA A 122 6.58 12.94 -6.12
CA ALA A 122 5.75 11.76 -6.30
C ALA A 122 6.60 10.50 -6.48
N GLU A 123 7.63 10.55 -7.36
CA GLU A 123 8.55 9.44 -7.60
C GLU A 123 9.25 8.98 -6.32
N LYS A 124 9.77 9.93 -5.53
CA LYS A 124 10.42 9.64 -4.25
C LYS A 124 9.45 9.04 -3.22
N ALA A 125 8.20 9.52 -3.15
CA ALA A 125 7.18 8.95 -2.28
C ALA A 125 6.83 7.50 -2.70
N PHE A 126 6.74 7.21 -4.00
CA PHE A 126 6.59 5.84 -4.49
C PHE A 126 7.80 4.98 -4.10
N GLN A 127 9.03 5.46 -4.30
CA GLN A 127 10.24 4.74 -3.91
C GLN A 127 10.31 4.45 -2.40
N ASN A 128 9.85 5.38 -1.56
CA ASN A 128 9.70 5.15 -0.11
C ASN A 128 8.62 4.10 0.19
N THR A 129 7.47 4.16 -0.49
CA THR A 129 6.40 3.15 -0.37
C THR A 129 6.93 1.75 -0.68
N LEU A 130 7.66 1.61 -1.79
CA LEU A 130 8.28 0.34 -2.18
C LEU A 130 9.31 -0.14 -1.16
N ALA A 131 10.08 0.78 -0.55
CA ALA A 131 11.09 0.44 0.46
C ALA A 131 10.42 -0.08 1.74
N GLN A 132 9.37 0.59 2.21
CA GLN A 132 8.62 0.17 3.39
C GLN A 132 7.89 -1.16 3.18
N LEU A 133 7.30 -1.38 2.00
CA LEU A 133 6.71 -2.67 1.64
C LEU A 133 7.76 -3.79 1.64
N ALA A 134 8.91 -3.56 1.01
CA ALA A 134 10.00 -4.53 0.93
C ALA A 134 10.59 -4.87 2.31
N ALA A 135 10.73 -3.87 3.19
CA ALA A 135 11.17 -4.07 4.58
C ALA A 135 10.23 -4.98 5.39
N GLN A 136 8.96 -5.07 4.98
CA GLN A 136 7.94 -5.94 5.57
C GLN A 136 7.75 -7.24 4.77
N GLY A 137 8.65 -7.55 3.82
CA GLY A 137 8.61 -8.74 2.97
C GLY A 137 7.66 -8.65 1.77
N GLY A 138 7.05 -7.49 1.51
CA GLY A 138 6.17 -7.26 0.37
C GLY A 138 6.94 -7.15 -0.94
N VAL A 139 6.30 -7.56 -2.05
CA VAL A 139 6.88 -7.55 -3.39
C VAL A 139 6.04 -6.70 -4.32
N VAL A 140 6.67 -5.81 -5.07
CA VAL A 140 6.05 -5.02 -6.14
C VAL A 140 6.94 -5.10 -7.36
N HIS A 141 6.37 -5.34 -8.54
CA HIS A 141 7.12 -5.48 -9.79
C HIS A 141 7.03 -4.25 -10.67
N TYR A 142 6.01 -3.42 -10.52
CA TYR A 142 5.76 -2.28 -11.41
C TYR A 142 5.01 -1.18 -10.68
N TYR A 143 5.23 0.08 -11.06
CA TYR A 143 4.33 1.17 -10.71
C TYR A 143 4.23 2.20 -11.84
N ASP A 144 3.04 2.80 -11.95
CA ASP A 144 2.74 3.98 -12.76
C ASP A 144 1.74 4.87 -12.02
N PHE A 145 1.69 6.14 -12.42
CA PHE A 145 0.68 7.07 -11.93
C PHE A 145 0.28 8.07 -13.02
N ALA A 146 -0.98 8.50 -13.00
CA ALA A 146 -1.50 9.51 -13.90
C ALA A 146 -1.38 10.91 -13.29
N GLU A 147 -0.71 11.81 -13.99
CA GLU A 147 -0.37 13.15 -13.49
C GLU A 147 -1.46 14.18 -13.82
N LYS A 148 -2.18 13.96 -14.93
CA LYS A 148 -3.12 14.90 -15.54
C LYS A 148 -4.47 14.26 -15.73
N LYS A 149 -5.49 15.06 -16.02
CA LYS A 149 -6.82 14.55 -16.42
C LYS A 149 -6.84 14.16 -17.90
N ASP A 150 -6.30 12.97 -18.20
CA ASP A 150 -6.30 12.36 -19.54
C ASP A 150 -6.71 10.89 -19.50
N GLY A 151 -6.46 10.14 -20.58
CA GLY A 151 -6.80 8.71 -20.68
C GLY A 151 -6.02 7.80 -19.74
N ASP A 152 -4.90 8.26 -19.15
CA ASP A 152 -4.17 7.51 -18.14
C ASP A 152 -4.84 7.61 -16.76
N ARG A 153 -5.56 8.71 -16.49
CA ARG A 153 -6.23 8.93 -15.20
C ARG A 153 -7.43 8.02 -15.05
N LYS A 154 -7.42 7.21 -13.99
CA LYS A 154 -8.56 6.36 -13.62
C LYS A 154 -9.83 7.23 -13.49
N PRO A 155 -10.95 6.83 -14.11
CA PRO A 155 -11.24 5.48 -14.61
C PRO A 155 -10.77 5.16 -16.04
N GLY A 156 -10.01 6.05 -16.69
CA GLY A 156 -9.36 5.77 -17.98
C GLY A 156 -8.35 4.63 -17.90
N THR A 157 -8.28 3.81 -18.95
CA THR A 157 -7.54 2.54 -18.97
C THR A 157 -6.05 2.67 -19.34
N GLY A 158 -5.57 3.87 -19.66
CA GLY A 158 -4.26 4.10 -20.29
C GLY A 158 -3.07 3.51 -19.53
N MET A 159 -3.05 3.57 -18.19
CA MET A 159 -2.01 2.92 -17.38
C MET A 159 -2.01 1.39 -17.52
N GLY A 160 -3.19 0.76 -17.53
CA GLY A 160 -3.34 -0.69 -17.74
C GLY A 160 -2.92 -1.14 -19.14
N GLU A 161 -3.28 -0.36 -20.16
CA GLU A 161 -2.88 -0.60 -21.54
C GLU A 161 -1.37 -0.52 -21.72
N ARG A 162 -0.76 0.51 -21.13
CA ARG A 162 0.70 0.71 -21.15
C ARG A 162 1.44 -0.47 -20.52
N LEU A 163 0.96 -0.96 -19.38
CA LEU A 163 1.54 -2.13 -18.74
C LEU A 163 1.39 -3.39 -19.62
N ALA A 164 0.24 -3.60 -20.24
CA ALA A 164 0.03 -4.72 -21.15
C ALA A 164 0.98 -4.68 -22.37
N THR A 165 1.13 -3.51 -22.99
CA THR A 165 2.13 -3.30 -24.06
C THR A 165 3.53 -3.62 -23.57
N LEU A 166 3.92 -3.13 -22.40
CA LEU A 166 5.25 -3.36 -21.84
C LEU A 166 5.50 -4.84 -21.55
N VAL A 167 4.49 -5.57 -21.03
CA VAL A 167 4.58 -7.02 -20.81
C VAL A 167 4.78 -7.77 -22.13
N GLN A 168 4.05 -7.40 -23.18
CA GLN A 168 4.23 -7.99 -24.51
C GLN A 168 5.64 -7.70 -25.07
N GLU A 169 6.09 -6.45 -25.02
CA GLU A 169 7.38 -6.02 -25.60
C GLU A 169 8.59 -6.58 -24.85
N ARG A 170 8.52 -6.64 -23.51
CA ARG A 170 9.68 -7.00 -22.67
C ARG A 170 9.73 -8.47 -22.30
N LEU A 171 8.56 -9.12 -22.18
CA LEU A 171 8.47 -10.50 -21.72
C LEU A 171 8.00 -11.45 -22.83
N GLY A 172 7.49 -10.93 -23.95
CA GLY A 172 6.92 -11.75 -25.02
C GLY A 172 5.73 -12.57 -24.52
N ARG A 173 4.86 -11.95 -23.71
CA ARG A 173 3.69 -12.58 -23.08
C ARG A 173 2.46 -11.70 -23.23
N GLU A 174 1.31 -12.34 -23.34
CA GLU A 174 0.01 -11.68 -23.21
C GLU A 174 -0.42 -11.59 -21.74
N ILE A 175 -1.41 -10.74 -21.48
CA ILE A 175 -2.09 -10.67 -20.18
C ILE A 175 -3.24 -11.66 -20.13
N ASP A 176 -3.35 -12.39 -19.02
CA ASP A 176 -4.55 -13.11 -18.61
C ASP A 176 -5.48 -12.13 -17.87
N TRP A 177 -6.32 -11.43 -18.63
CA TRP A 177 -7.20 -10.42 -18.08
C TRP A 177 -8.30 -11.00 -17.18
N GLU A 178 -8.76 -12.22 -17.47
CA GLU A 178 -9.78 -12.92 -16.68
C GLU A 178 -9.21 -13.34 -15.31
N GLY A 179 -7.97 -13.83 -15.28
CA GLY A 179 -7.25 -14.15 -14.05
C GLY A 179 -6.64 -12.95 -13.31
N SER A 180 -6.85 -11.72 -13.81
CA SER A 180 -6.33 -10.48 -13.23
C SER A 180 -7.37 -9.73 -12.38
N PHE A 181 -6.91 -8.89 -11.46
CA PHE A 181 -7.80 -8.08 -10.61
C PHE A 181 -7.21 -6.72 -10.26
N MET A 182 -8.07 -5.81 -9.83
CA MET A 182 -7.75 -4.50 -9.26
C MET A 182 -8.22 -4.42 -7.81
N VAL A 183 -7.37 -3.87 -6.95
CA VAL A 183 -7.69 -3.51 -5.57
C VAL A 183 -7.56 -2.01 -5.42
N GLY A 184 -8.60 -1.34 -4.94
CA GLY A 184 -8.58 0.11 -4.74
C GLY A 184 -9.73 0.58 -3.85
N ASP A 185 -9.51 1.68 -3.14
CA ASP A 185 -10.46 2.23 -2.18
C ASP A 185 -11.56 3.07 -2.87
N SER A 186 -11.31 3.53 -4.10
CA SER A 186 -12.28 4.30 -4.87
C SER A 186 -13.29 3.36 -5.53
N ALA A 187 -14.23 2.80 -4.74
CA ALA A 187 -15.17 1.76 -5.18
C ALA A 187 -16.63 2.22 -5.31
N TRP A 188 -17.33 2.45 -4.20
CA TRP A 188 -18.77 2.73 -4.17
C TRP A 188 -19.01 4.12 -3.61
N LYS A 189 -19.18 5.07 -4.53
CA LYS A 189 -19.22 6.49 -4.21
C LYS A 189 -20.49 6.85 -3.43
N ALA A 190 -20.30 7.54 -2.31
CA ALA A 190 -21.39 8.03 -1.48
C ALA A 190 -22.39 8.91 -2.24
N GLY A 191 -23.69 8.61 -2.06
CA GLY A 191 -24.80 9.31 -2.71
C GLY A 191 -24.95 9.01 -4.21
N VAL A 192 -24.14 8.11 -4.77
CA VAL A 192 -24.18 7.74 -6.20
C VAL A 192 -24.36 6.24 -6.38
N ASP A 193 -23.53 5.45 -5.71
CA ASP A 193 -23.49 4.00 -5.87
C ASP A 193 -24.14 3.28 -4.69
N GLN A 194 -24.49 2.02 -4.92
CA GLN A 194 -24.80 1.04 -3.89
C GLN A 194 -23.67 0.02 -3.80
N GLU A 195 -23.39 -0.40 -2.58
CA GLU A 195 -22.57 -1.56 -2.26
C GLU A 195 -23.18 -2.85 -2.84
N PRO A 196 -22.40 -3.95 -2.97
CA PRO A 196 -22.92 -5.22 -3.50
C PRO A 196 -24.04 -5.83 -2.64
N ASP A 197 -24.11 -5.49 -1.36
CA ASP A 197 -25.17 -5.90 -0.43
C ASP A 197 -26.42 -5.02 -0.50
N GLY A 198 -26.44 -4.01 -1.38
CA GLY A 198 -27.55 -3.07 -1.57
C GLY A 198 -27.55 -1.87 -0.63
N THR A 199 -26.59 -1.79 0.31
CA THR A 199 -26.46 -0.60 1.17
C THR A 199 -25.88 0.60 0.39
N PRO A 200 -26.10 1.85 0.82
CA PRO A 200 -25.48 3.01 0.15
C PRO A 200 -23.96 2.96 0.25
N GLY A 201 -23.27 3.30 -0.86
CA GLY A 201 -21.82 3.46 -0.85
C GLY A 201 -21.33 4.53 0.13
N ASP A 202 -20.09 4.40 0.60
CA ASP A 202 -19.47 5.32 1.56
C ASP A 202 -18.06 5.82 1.14
N ASP A 203 -17.64 5.55 -0.09
CA ASP A 203 -16.37 6.00 -0.65
C ASP A 203 -16.46 7.42 -1.25
N ILE A 204 -15.30 8.09 -1.33
CA ILE A 204 -15.20 9.44 -1.92
C ILE A 204 -15.41 9.40 -3.43
N GLY A 205 -15.00 8.29 -4.06
CA GLY A 205 -15.10 8.07 -5.48
C GLY A 205 -15.28 6.61 -5.81
N ASN A 206 -15.37 6.34 -7.11
CA ASN A 206 -15.58 5.02 -7.69
C ASN A 206 -14.62 4.79 -8.87
N ASN A 207 -13.46 5.45 -8.86
CA ASN A 207 -12.54 5.48 -10.01
C ASN A 207 -11.81 4.14 -10.19
N ASP A 208 -11.49 3.42 -9.11
CA ASP A 208 -10.78 2.15 -9.17
C ASP A 208 -11.68 1.02 -9.64
N ARG A 209 -12.91 0.99 -9.11
CA ARG A 209 -13.93 0.06 -9.59
C ARG A 209 -14.24 0.31 -11.06
N GLN A 210 -14.48 1.55 -11.47
CA GLN A 210 -14.74 1.86 -12.88
C GLN A 210 -13.52 1.61 -13.77
N PHE A 211 -12.29 1.82 -13.28
CA PHE A 211 -11.08 1.44 -14.00
C PHE A 211 -11.04 -0.07 -14.30
N ALA A 212 -11.32 -0.90 -13.29
CA ALA A 212 -11.43 -2.34 -13.44
C ALA A 212 -12.56 -2.74 -14.42
N GLU A 213 -13.74 -2.12 -14.28
CA GLU A 213 -14.88 -2.35 -15.18
C GLU A 213 -14.56 -1.96 -16.64
N ASN A 214 -13.82 -0.88 -16.84
CA ASN A 214 -13.38 -0.42 -18.17
C ASN A 214 -12.33 -1.35 -18.78
N LEU A 215 -11.36 -1.84 -17.99
CA LEU A 215 -10.44 -2.88 -18.45
C LEU A 215 -11.19 -4.16 -18.82
N ARG A 216 -12.14 -4.62 -17.99
CA ARG A 216 -13.00 -5.76 -18.28
C ARG A 216 -13.79 -5.57 -19.57
N LYS A 217 -14.39 -4.39 -19.78
CA LYS A 217 -15.12 -4.08 -21.01
C LYS A 217 -14.22 -4.11 -22.25
N LYS A 218 -12.98 -3.64 -22.12
CA LYS A 218 -12.03 -3.53 -23.23
C LYS A 218 -11.33 -4.86 -23.56
N PHE A 219 -11.01 -5.65 -22.54
CA PHE A 219 -10.13 -6.82 -22.66
C PHE A 219 -10.77 -8.15 -22.26
N GLY A 220 -12.04 -8.13 -21.81
CA GLY A 220 -12.80 -9.32 -21.47
C GLY A 220 -12.63 -9.81 -20.02
N GLY A 221 -11.79 -9.18 -19.20
CA GLY A 221 -11.58 -9.57 -17.81
C GLY A 221 -10.88 -8.49 -16.99
N VAL A 222 -11.20 -8.43 -15.70
CA VAL A 222 -10.49 -7.84 -14.55
C VAL A 222 -11.52 -7.82 -13.42
N ALA A 223 -11.27 -8.56 -12.34
CA ALA A 223 -12.09 -8.49 -11.14
C ALA A 223 -11.76 -7.22 -10.33
N PHE A 224 -12.68 -6.81 -9.46
CA PHE A 224 -12.45 -5.69 -8.54
C PHE A 224 -12.65 -6.14 -7.09
N HIS A 225 -11.79 -5.66 -6.19
CA HIS A 225 -11.89 -5.88 -4.76
C HIS A 225 -11.66 -4.57 -3.99
N HIS A 226 -12.48 -4.31 -2.97
CA HIS A 226 -12.20 -3.24 -2.03
C HIS A 226 -11.12 -3.68 -1.03
N PRO A 227 -10.15 -2.81 -0.66
CA PRO A 227 -9.01 -3.19 0.18
C PRO A 227 -9.43 -3.71 1.57
N ARG A 228 -10.52 -3.20 2.14
CA ARG A 228 -11.09 -3.68 3.42
C ARG A 228 -11.35 -5.18 3.46
N ASP A 229 -11.80 -5.75 2.36
CA ASP A 229 -12.10 -7.17 2.24
C ASP A 229 -10.85 -7.93 1.80
N PHE A 230 -10.11 -7.37 0.84
CA PHE A 230 -8.93 -7.99 0.25
C PHE A 230 -7.78 -8.20 1.25
N PHE A 231 -7.50 -7.19 2.07
CA PHE A 231 -6.48 -7.26 3.14
C PHE A 231 -7.08 -7.70 4.49
N GLY A 232 -8.40 -7.85 4.58
CA GLY A 232 -9.10 -8.36 5.76
C GLY A 232 -9.33 -7.35 6.88
N TRP A 233 -9.21 -6.05 6.63
CA TRP A 233 -9.48 -4.99 7.60
C TRP A 233 -10.93 -4.98 8.11
N ALA A 234 -11.89 -5.44 7.29
CA ALA A 234 -13.30 -5.56 7.69
C ALA A 234 -13.50 -6.45 8.93
N LYS A 235 -12.62 -7.43 9.15
CA LYS A 235 -12.64 -8.31 10.35
C LYS A 235 -12.38 -7.55 11.65
N PHE A 236 -11.80 -6.35 11.54
CA PHE A 236 -11.51 -5.44 12.65
C PHE A 236 -12.49 -4.25 12.68
N GLY A 237 -13.59 -4.31 11.91
CA GLY A 237 -14.55 -3.22 11.80
C GLY A 237 -14.01 -1.99 11.05
N VAL A 238 -12.86 -2.11 10.37
CA VAL A 238 -12.29 -1.02 9.59
C VAL A 238 -12.83 -1.09 8.17
N LYS A 239 -13.59 -0.05 7.78
CA LYS A 239 -14.13 0.06 6.43
C LYS A 239 -13.12 0.60 5.42
N ASN A 240 -12.28 1.54 5.80
CA ASN A 240 -11.23 2.10 4.95
C ASN A 240 -10.22 2.86 5.83
N PHE A 241 -8.98 2.98 5.38
CA PHE A 241 -7.98 3.86 5.99
C PHE A 241 -7.83 5.10 5.11
N LYS A 242 -8.68 6.11 5.35
CA LYS A 242 -8.67 7.35 4.56
C LYS A 242 -7.59 8.32 5.03
N THR A 243 -7.18 8.18 6.29
CA THR A 243 -6.26 9.10 6.95
C THR A 243 -5.27 8.37 7.86
N TRP A 244 -4.21 9.08 8.22
CA TRP A 244 -3.27 8.65 9.25
C TRP A 244 -3.94 8.43 10.62
N GLN A 245 -4.94 9.25 10.95
CA GLN A 245 -5.70 9.14 12.18
C GLN A 245 -6.49 7.83 12.24
N ASP A 246 -7.10 7.42 11.12
CA ASP A 246 -7.80 6.13 11.03
C ASP A 246 -6.86 4.97 11.34
N LEU A 247 -5.65 5.02 10.78
CA LEU A 247 -4.61 4.01 11.02
C LEU A 247 -4.17 3.97 12.49
N GLN A 248 -3.90 5.14 13.09
CA GLN A 248 -3.52 5.20 14.50
C GLN A 248 -4.60 4.66 15.43
N GLU A 249 -5.86 5.02 15.19
CA GLU A 249 -6.99 4.59 16.00
C GLU A 249 -7.25 3.09 15.87
N ALA A 250 -7.17 2.55 14.66
CA ALA A 250 -7.26 1.11 14.43
C ALA A 250 -6.11 0.36 15.13
N GLY A 251 -4.87 0.84 15.02
CA GLY A 251 -3.72 0.24 15.70
C GLY A 251 -3.77 0.32 17.24
N ARG A 252 -4.46 1.32 17.80
CA ARG A 252 -4.75 1.39 19.24
C ARG A 252 -5.73 0.31 19.68
N LYS A 253 -6.80 0.10 18.90
CA LYS A 253 -7.87 -0.88 19.17
C LYS A 253 -7.45 -2.32 18.87
N HIS A 254 -6.68 -2.52 17.81
CA HIS A 254 -6.28 -3.81 17.26
C HIS A 254 -4.77 -3.80 17.04
N PRO A 255 -3.98 -4.38 17.97
CA PRO A 255 -2.51 -4.41 17.86
C PRO A 255 -1.98 -5.00 16.54
N GLU A 256 -2.74 -5.87 15.88
CA GLU A 256 -2.45 -6.48 14.58
C GLU A 256 -2.44 -5.47 13.43
N LEU A 257 -3.13 -4.34 13.60
CA LEU A 257 -3.21 -3.25 12.62
C LEU A 257 -2.17 -2.15 12.87
N ARG A 258 -1.26 -2.33 13.83
CA ARG A 258 -0.16 -1.39 14.04
C ARG A 258 0.84 -1.52 12.91
N THR A 259 1.23 -0.40 12.32
CA THR A 259 2.39 -0.34 11.46
C THR A 259 3.64 -0.42 12.30
N THR A 260 4.60 -1.27 11.91
CA THR A 260 5.94 -1.24 12.49
C THR A 260 6.58 0.13 12.18
N PRO A 261 7.17 0.80 13.19
CA PRO A 261 7.83 2.10 13.02
C PRO A 261 9.11 2.04 12.17
#